data_AF-A0A936C225-F1
#
_entry.id   AF-A0A936C225-F1
#
_cell.length_a   1.000
_cell.length_b   1.000
_cell.length_c   1.000
_cell.angle_alpha   90.00
_cell.angle_beta   90.00
_cell.angle_gamma   90.00
#
_symmetry.space_group_name_H-M   'P 1'
#
loop_
_entity.id
_entity.type
_entity.pdbx_description
1 polymer ?
#
loop_
_entity_poly.entity_id
_entity_poly.type
_entity_poly.pdbx_seq_one_letter_code
_entity_poly.pdbx_strand_id
1 'polypeptide(L)'
;MNDTSLFSILATLAWLIFKLVMSRRRRDEALKLEKAEEEATAPAEAPASGHEGRQPVHEPGGPATSGNAGPGGAVYSTEAQRLQADVRIDEAMRRAEHLLRRIKHGPSSSSILAEVLSDRVVPVIMSLRELPANAWDRTVAQQVDLALMRVGVHLDVLEQTFDGRTNPKYRDHLADADALLAALWAPIDALARSEGLPVPAERPICVPAVENGEAIVLGLLPRGYPVIFVPSDFSASLFRWGSVAHEIGHLIWRAVPGFADEVAARMGGTGPSRLIRSDGDLESGLVRVFGAWAEELACDFLTVMMLGPAGLRSLIESFQSPQEVELVLWAYSDSQGYYGEHPPAHLRVHLATAMLERMGYDVEAKDLCDAWDKRHAHPEYLFLPAYPENVALSAEWVESFGRAWLANFYEGGYASLGGRELRSVHGLELTPGLWAQVRRATIEMLDGHAVRYDPRVCIAAAIESCAISPARAARVARAVVRSILGRDADEKRPSDRSFDPDAQASRDVVSRHGQAPGLRGTTGRRRGLTVADVRGAVVFGTLFDRGPSRP
;
A
#
# COMPACT_ATOMS: atom_id res chain seq x y z
N MET A 1 -20.61 15.92 6.69
CA MET A 1 -19.69 14.78 6.47
C MET A 1 -20.54 13.62 6.01
N ASN A 2 -20.22 13.00 4.87
CA ASN A 2 -20.85 11.74 4.50
C ASN A 2 -20.26 10.66 5.40
N ASP A 3 -21.10 9.93 6.14
CA ASP A 3 -20.71 8.92 7.13
C ASP A 3 -19.82 7.80 6.54
N THR A 4 -19.76 7.68 5.21
CA THR A 4 -18.94 6.74 4.47
C THR A 4 -17.42 6.94 4.64
N SER A 5 -16.92 8.18 4.78
CA SER A 5 -15.46 8.39 4.86
C SER A 5 -14.86 8.07 6.24
N LEU A 6 -15.61 8.36 7.32
CA LEU A 6 -15.21 8.00 8.68
C LEU A 6 -15.24 6.48 8.86
N PHE A 7 -16.25 5.82 8.30
CA PHE A 7 -16.39 4.37 8.36
C PHE A 7 -15.24 3.64 7.63
N SER A 8 -14.90 4.08 6.41
CA SER A 8 -13.76 3.52 5.65
C SER A 8 -12.44 3.68 6.42
N ILE A 9 -12.19 4.86 7.01
CA ILE A 9 -10.99 5.09 7.84
C ILE A 9 -10.98 4.20 9.08
N LEU A 10 -12.13 4.01 9.75
CA LEU A 10 -12.23 3.15 10.94
C LEU A 10 -12.10 1.66 10.60
N ALA A 11 -12.65 1.22 9.46
CA ALA A 11 -12.52 -0.15 8.97
C ALA A 11 -11.07 -0.46 8.59
N THR A 12 -10.41 0.43 7.87
CA THR A 12 -8.98 0.33 7.53
C THR A 12 -8.12 0.32 8.80
N LEU A 13 -8.38 1.20 9.76
CA LEU A 13 -7.69 1.20 11.06
C LEU A 13 -7.91 -0.08 11.85
N ALA A 14 -9.15 -0.58 11.94
CA ALA A 14 -9.48 -1.81 12.65
C ALA A 14 -8.80 -3.03 12.02
N TRP A 15 -8.79 -3.10 10.68
CA TRP A 15 -8.09 -4.15 9.92
C TRP A 15 -6.57 -4.07 10.12
N LEU A 16 -6.00 -2.86 10.11
CA LEU A 16 -4.57 -2.67 10.35
C LEU A 16 -4.17 -3.07 11.77
N ILE A 17 -4.96 -2.66 12.78
CA ILE A 17 -4.75 -3.04 14.18
C ILE A 17 -4.84 -4.56 14.31
N PHE A 18 -5.83 -5.19 13.69
CA PHE A 18 -5.97 -6.65 13.68
C PHE A 18 -4.73 -7.31 13.07
N LYS A 19 -4.25 -6.86 11.90
CA LYS A 19 -3.04 -7.39 11.24
C LYS A 19 -1.79 -7.19 12.09
N LEU A 20 -1.62 -6.02 12.72
CA LEU A 20 -0.48 -5.73 13.61
C LEU A 20 -0.50 -6.60 14.87
N VAL A 21 -1.67 -6.76 15.51
CA VAL A 21 -1.85 -7.64 16.68
C VAL A 21 -1.56 -9.09 16.31
N MET A 22 -2.08 -9.56 15.17
CA MET A 22 -1.83 -10.92 14.70
C MET A 22 -0.36 -11.14 14.31
N SER A 23 0.30 -10.15 13.70
CA SER A 23 1.73 -10.22 13.40
C SER A 23 2.58 -10.29 14.67
N ARG A 24 2.26 -9.48 15.69
CA ARG A 24 2.94 -9.53 16.99
C ARG A 24 2.76 -10.88 17.67
N ARG A 25 1.53 -11.42 17.68
CA ARG A 25 1.24 -12.74 18.24
C ARG A 25 2.03 -13.85 17.54
N ARG A 26 2.10 -13.83 16.19
CA ARG A 26 2.90 -14.81 15.43
C ARG A 26 4.39 -14.72 15.74
N ARG A 27 4.94 -13.51 15.92
CA ARG A 27 6.33 -13.33 16.38
C ARG A 27 6.54 -13.91 17.77
N ASP A 28 5.63 -13.65 18.70
CA ASP A 28 5.70 -14.19 20.06
C ASP A 28 5.59 -15.73 20.07
N GLU A 29 4.77 -16.31 19.19
CA GLU A 29 4.65 -17.77 19.00
C GLU A 29 5.91 -18.37 18.35
N ALA A 30 6.49 -17.71 17.34
CA ALA A 30 7.74 -18.14 16.71
C ALA A 30 8.92 -18.11 17.70
N LEU A 31 9.05 -17.05 18.52
CA LEU A 31 10.06 -16.96 19.56
C LEU A 31 9.89 -18.03 20.65
N LYS A 32 8.64 -18.41 20.97
CA LYS A 32 8.38 -19.53 21.89
C LYS A 32 8.81 -20.88 21.31
N LEU A 33 8.60 -21.10 20.00
CA LEU A 33 9.02 -22.31 19.32
C LEU A 33 10.55 -22.40 19.24
N GLU A 34 11.22 -21.31 18.84
CA GLU A 34 12.69 -21.23 18.81
C GLU A 34 13.29 -21.53 20.18
N LYS A 35 12.73 -20.92 21.24
CA LYS A 35 13.15 -21.20 22.62
C LYS A 35 12.90 -22.64 23.05
N ALA A 36 11.77 -23.23 22.64
CA ALA A 36 11.46 -24.63 22.94
C ALA A 36 12.41 -25.60 22.20
N GLU A 37 12.85 -25.26 20.99
CA GLU A 37 13.86 -26.02 20.25
C GLU A 37 15.25 -25.88 20.88
N GLU A 38 15.64 -24.69 21.37
CA GLU A 38 16.85 -24.48 22.15
C GLU A 38 16.83 -25.27 23.47
N GLU A 39 15.70 -25.30 24.18
CA GLU A 39 15.53 -26.07 25.43
C GLU A 39 15.53 -27.59 25.16
N ALA A 40 14.98 -28.05 24.02
CA ALA A 40 14.98 -29.46 23.64
C ALA A 40 16.36 -29.95 23.17
N THR A 41 17.24 -29.05 22.70
CA THR A 41 18.61 -29.36 22.28
C THR A 41 19.64 -29.15 23.39
N ALA A 42 19.24 -28.58 24.53
CA ALA A 42 20.09 -28.49 25.71
C ALA A 42 20.36 -29.91 26.31
N PRO A 43 21.62 -30.24 26.64
CA PRO A 43 21.97 -31.55 27.18
C PRO A 43 21.28 -31.78 28.53
N ALA A 44 20.55 -32.90 28.64
CA ALA A 44 19.79 -33.27 29.82
C ALA A 44 20.70 -33.42 31.06
N GLU A 45 20.54 -32.52 32.05
CA GLU A 45 21.09 -32.73 33.39
C GLU A 45 20.35 -33.88 34.08
N ALA A 46 21.13 -34.78 34.68
CA ALA A 46 20.64 -36.02 35.27
C ALA A 46 19.68 -35.77 36.45
N PRO A 47 18.61 -36.58 36.60
CA PRO A 47 17.58 -36.33 37.61
C PRO A 47 18.06 -36.70 39.03
N ALA A 48 17.89 -35.74 39.94
CA ALA A 48 17.96 -35.98 41.39
C ALA A 48 16.64 -36.59 41.89
N SER A 49 16.77 -37.70 42.59
CA SER A 49 15.67 -38.50 43.15
C SER A 49 15.08 -37.88 44.43
N GLY A 50 13.74 -37.93 44.54
CA GLY A 50 13.03 -38.19 45.80
C GLY A 50 12.27 -37.02 46.42
N HIS A 51 10.93 -37.11 46.46
CA HIS A 51 10.19 -37.39 47.70
C HIS A 51 8.69 -37.60 47.46
N GLU A 52 8.14 -38.62 48.11
CA GLU A 52 6.72 -38.94 48.19
C GLU A 52 5.99 -38.10 49.24
N GLY A 53 4.69 -37.87 49.01
CA GLY A 53 3.68 -38.05 50.07
C GLY A 53 2.88 -36.81 50.50
N ARG A 54 1.61 -36.72 50.07
CA ARG A 54 0.39 -36.76 50.91
C ARG A 54 -0.84 -36.18 50.19
N GLN A 55 -1.94 -36.95 50.17
CA GLN A 55 -3.31 -36.45 50.09
C GLN A 55 -3.78 -35.93 51.46
N PRO A 56 -4.81 -35.07 51.53
CA PRO A 56 -6.15 -35.62 51.80
C PRO A 56 -7.34 -34.91 51.10
N VAL A 57 -8.43 -35.67 51.13
CA VAL A 57 -9.86 -35.49 50.78
C VAL A 57 -10.53 -34.24 51.38
N HIS A 58 -11.44 -33.58 50.62
CA HIS A 58 -12.84 -33.25 51.02
C HIS A 58 -13.59 -32.44 49.92
N GLU A 59 -14.74 -32.96 49.49
CA GLU A 59 -15.88 -32.20 48.89
C GLU A 59 -16.68 -31.50 50.02
N PRO A 60 -17.34 -30.32 49.81
CA PRO A 60 -18.67 -30.30 49.14
C PRO A 60 -19.12 -28.98 48.45
N GLY A 61 -20.09 -29.12 47.52
CA GLY A 61 -21.22 -28.17 47.37
C GLY A 61 -21.00 -26.89 46.55
N GLY A 62 -21.39 -26.91 45.27
CA GLY A 62 -21.53 -25.71 44.45
C GLY A 62 -22.91 -25.05 44.60
N PRO A 63 -23.00 -23.75 44.94
CA PRO A 63 -24.25 -22.99 44.88
C PRO A 63 -24.49 -22.40 43.49
N ALA A 64 -25.75 -22.02 43.28
CA ALA A 64 -26.35 -21.48 42.07
C ALA A 64 -25.57 -20.33 41.40
N THR A 65 -25.60 -20.34 40.07
CA THR A 65 -25.15 -19.28 39.17
C THR A 65 -25.88 -17.96 39.44
N SER A 66 -25.24 -17.03 40.14
CA SER A 66 -25.61 -15.62 40.18
C SER A 66 -25.26 -14.94 38.86
N GLY A 67 -26.16 -14.09 38.35
CA GLY A 67 -26.08 -13.47 37.04
C GLY A 67 -24.80 -12.68 36.76
N ASN A 68 -24.35 -12.79 35.51
CA ASN A 68 -23.35 -11.90 34.90
C ASN A 68 -23.88 -10.45 34.91
N ALA A 69 -23.56 -9.70 35.96
CA ALA A 69 -23.46 -8.26 35.87
C ALA A 69 -22.21 -7.98 35.03
N GLY A 70 -22.39 -7.47 33.82
CA GLY A 70 -21.28 -7.03 32.97
C GLY A 70 -20.39 -6.05 33.75
N PRO A 71 -19.07 -6.05 33.51
CA PRO A 71 -18.14 -5.18 34.24
C PRO A 71 -18.62 -3.74 34.10
N GLY A 72 -19.13 -3.18 35.19
CA GLY A 72 -19.53 -1.78 35.25
C GLY A 72 -18.29 -0.94 34.95
N GLY A 73 -18.23 -0.39 33.74
CA GLY A 73 -17.11 0.44 33.31
C GLY A 73 -16.95 1.60 34.27
N ALA A 74 -15.89 1.55 35.10
CA ALA A 74 -15.56 2.63 36.01
C ALA A 74 -15.43 3.92 35.19
N VAL A 75 -16.30 4.89 35.45
CA VAL A 75 -16.22 6.21 34.82
C VAL A 75 -15.02 6.90 35.44
N TYR A 76 -13.88 6.86 34.76
CA TYR A 76 -12.70 7.64 35.15
C TYR A 76 -13.05 9.12 35.16
N SER A 77 -12.54 9.87 36.14
CA SER A 77 -12.67 11.32 36.15
C SER A 77 -11.95 11.91 34.94
N THR A 78 -12.46 13.03 34.41
CA THR A 78 -11.85 13.76 33.30
C THR A 78 -10.38 14.11 33.57
N GLU A 79 -10.03 14.36 34.83
CA GLU A 79 -8.65 14.61 35.25
C GLU A 79 -7.75 13.38 35.13
N ALA A 80 -8.25 12.19 35.50
CA ALA A 80 -7.51 10.95 35.33
C ALA A 80 -7.28 10.62 33.84
N GLN A 81 -8.29 10.86 33.00
CA GLN A 81 -8.16 10.70 31.54
C GLN A 81 -7.12 11.66 30.96
N ARG A 82 -7.10 12.92 31.41
CA ARG A 82 -6.08 13.90 31.01
C ARG A 82 -4.68 13.43 31.39
N LEU A 83 -4.46 13.05 32.65
CA LEU A 83 -3.14 12.60 33.11
C LEU A 83 -2.65 11.37 32.34
N GLN A 84 -3.54 10.44 32.00
CA GLN A 84 -3.20 9.29 31.17
C GLN A 84 -2.84 9.70 29.73
N ALA A 85 -3.56 10.67 29.17
CA ALA A 85 -3.25 11.21 27.85
C ALA A 85 -1.91 11.95 27.83
N ASP A 86 -1.60 12.75 28.86
CA ASP A 86 -0.32 13.47 29.00
C ASP A 86 0.87 12.49 28.94
N VAL A 87 0.79 11.37 29.68
CA VAL A 87 1.80 10.31 29.65
C VAL A 87 1.99 9.74 28.24
N ARG A 88 0.89 9.50 27.52
CA ARG A 88 0.92 8.95 26.15
C ARG A 88 1.43 9.97 25.12
N ILE A 89 1.11 11.26 25.29
CA ILE A 89 1.62 12.36 24.47
C ILE A 89 3.14 12.46 24.64
N ASP A 90 3.63 12.45 25.88
CA ASP A 90 5.06 12.49 26.17
C ASP A 90 5.79 11.24 25.64
N GLU A 91 5.16 10.07 25.70
CA GLU A 91 5.69 8.85 25.09
C GLU A 91 5.80 8.96 23.56
N ALA A 92 4.73 9.40 22.90
CA ALA A 92 4.72 9.60 21.45
C ALA A 92 5.79 10.61 21.02
N MET A 93 5.98 11.69 21.78
CA MET A 93 7.04 12.67 21.53
C MET A 93 8.43 12.05 21.69
N ARG A 94 8.69 11.30 22.77
CA ARG A 94 9.98 10.61 22.96
C ARG A 94 10.28 9.63 21.82
N ARG A 95 9.29 8.85 21.37
CA ARG A 95 9.42 7.96 20.20
C ARG A 95 9.74 8.74 18.93
N ALA A 96 8.99 9.81 18.64
CA ALA A 96 9.21 10.66 17.48
C ALA A 96 10.62 11.27 17.47
N GLU A 97 11.08 11.84 18.59
CA GLU A 97 12.41 12.41 18.70
C GLU A 97 13.52 11.36 18.54
N HIS A 98 13.33 10.18 19.15
CA HIS A 98 14.27 9.06 18.99
C HIS A 98 14.36 8.62 17.54
N LEU A 99 13.23 8.42 16.87
CA LEU A 99 13.19 8.08 15.46
C LEU A 99 13.82 9.17 14.58
N LEU A 100 13.56 10.45 14.85
CA LEU A 100 14.17 11.55 14.10
C LEU A 100 15.70 11.57 14.24
N ARG A 101 16.23 11.28 15.43
CA ARG A 101 17.68 11.12 15.65
C ARG A 101 18.23 9.93 14.85
N ARG A 102 17.53 8.79 14.86
CA ARG A 102 17.92 7.62 14.06
C ARG A 102 17.94 7.93 12.57
N ILE A 103 16.91 8.62 12.05
CA ILE A 103 16.82 9.02 10.64
C ILE A 103 17.97 9.95 10.25
N LYS A 104 18.29 10.95 11.08
CA LYS A 104 19.40 11.89 10.83
C LYS A 104 20.76 11.22 10.71
N HIS A 105 20.97 10.10 11.42
CA HIS A 105 22.19 9.30 11.36
C HIS A 105 22.09 8.08 10.45
N GLY A 106 20.94 7.91 9.78
CA GLY A 106 20.66 6.79 8.91
C GLY A 106 21.05 7.02 7.46
N PRO A 107 20.64 6.11 6.55
CA PRO A 107 20.88 6.26 5.13
C PRO A 107 20.14 7.48 4.57
N SER A 108 20.73 8.14 3.57
CA SER A 108 20.15 9.33 2.92
C SER A 108 18.76 9.08 2.32
N SER A 109 18.47 7.83 1.93
CA SER A 109 17.16 7.39 1.45
C SER A 109 16.03 7.54 2.48
N SER A 110 16.34 7.78 3.75
CA SER A 110 15.35 7.97 4.82
C SER A 110 14.98 9.45 5.04
N SER A 111 15.49 10.39 4.23
CA SER A 111 15.21 11.83 4.38
C SER A 111 13.71 12.15 4.29
N ILE A 112 12.98 11.47 3.42
CA ILE A 112 11.52 11.61 3.29
C ILE A 112 10.79 11.22 4.59
N LEU A 113 11.33 10.26 5.36
CA LEU A 113 10.76 9.89 6.66
C LEU A 113 10.93 11.00 7.70
N ALA A 114 12.07 11.73 7.65
CA ALA A 114 12.27 12.87 8.53
C ALA A 114 11.32 14.03 8.21
N GLU A 115 11.02 14.25 6.93
CA GLU A 115 10.03 15.23 6.48
C GLU A 115 8.63 14.87 7.00
N VAL A 116 8.16 13.64 6.76
CA VAL A 116 6.85 13.18 7.27
C VAL A 116 6.76 13.31 8.79
N LEU A 117 7.82 12.90 9.50
CA LEU A 117 7.86 12.95 10.96
C LEU A 117 7.85 14.40 11.48
N SER A 118 8.73 15.25 10.96
CA SER A 118 8.93 16.62 11.48
C SER A 118 7.81 17.57 11.07
N ASP A 119 7.31 17.44 9.85
CA ASP A 119 6.37 18.42 9.29
C ASP A 119 4.91 18.01 9.51
N ARG A 120 4.67 16.75 9.91
CA ARG A 120 3.30 16.22 10.02
C ARG A 120 2.99 15.48 11.30
N VAL A 121 3.82 14.55 11.76
CA VAL A 121 3.52 13.77 12.98
C VAL A 121 3.80 14.60 14.23
N VAL A 122 4.98 15.21 14.33
CA VAL A 122 5.39 16.05 15.47
C VAL A 122 4.42 17.21 15.72
N PRO A 123 3.95 17.98 14.72
CA PRO A 123 2.98 19.04 14.93
C PRO A 123 1.67 18.56 15.55
N VAL A 124 1.17 17.38 15.17
CA VAL A 124 -0.04 16.81 15.79
C VAL A 124 0.20 16.51 17.28
N ILE A 125 1.33 15.90 17.63
CA ILE A 125 1.67 15.62 19.03
C ILE A 125 1.80 16.93 19.83
N MET A 126 2.41 17.96 19.25
CA MET A 126 2.55 19.27 19.89
C MET A 126 1.18 19.94 20.10
N SER A 127 0.28 19.90 19.11
CA SER A 127 -1.07 20.43 19.28
C SER A 127 -1.85 19.70 20.37
N LEU A 128 -1.69 18.38 20.53
CA LEU A 128 -2.30 17.64 21.63
C LEU A 128 -1.72 18.06 22.99
N ARG A 129 -0.40 18.29 23.06
CA ARG A 129 0.29 18.73 24.29
C ARG A 129 -0.11 20.15 24.73
N GLU A 130 -0.45 21.01 23.77
CA GLU A 130 -0.85 22.39 24.01
C GLU A 130 -2.33 22.56 24.36
N LEU A 131 -3.10 21.46 24.44
CA LEU A 131 -4.51 21.52 24.82
C LEU A 131 -4.67 22.06 26.26
N PRO A 132 -5.45 23.14 26.45
CA PRO A 132 -5.56 23.76 27.76
C PRO A 132 -6.36 22.86 28.71
N ALA A 133 -5.96 22.84 29.99
CA ALA A 133 -6.57 21.99 31.01
C ALA A 133 -8.10 22.13 31.13
N ASN A 134 -8.64 23.32 30.84
CA ASN A 134 -10.08 23.61 30.90
C ASN A 134 -10.86 23.20 29.64
N ALA A 135 -10.21 22.76 28.57
CA ALA A 135 -10.87 22.23 27.38
C ALA A 135 -11.16 20.72 27.49
N TRP A 136 -10.69 20.06 28.56
CA TRP A 136 -10.89 18.63 28.74
C TRP A 136 -12.33 18.32 29.14
N ASP A 137 -13.03 17.63 28.25
CA ASP A 137 -14.28 16.93 28.52
C ASP A 137 -14.22 15.51 27.91
N ARG A 138 -15.32 14.77 28.01
CA ARG A 138 -15.39 13.40 27.49
C ARG A 138 -15.18 13.32 25.97
N THR A 139 -15.68 14.30 25.22
CA THR A 139 -15.57 14.35 23.76
C THR A 139 -14.14 14.62 23.34
N VAL A 140 -13.50 15.60 23.99
CA VAL A 140 -12.08 15.93 23.75
C VAL A 140 -11.19 14.76 24.12
N ALA A 141 -11.44 14.08 25.24
CA ALA A 141 -10.68 12.88 25.62
C ALA A 141 -10.74 11.79 24.53
N GLN A 142 -11.94 11.52 23.98
CA GLN A 142 -12.11 10.55 22.89
C GLN A 142 -11.39 10.97 21.61
N GLN A 143 -11.42 12.26 21.26
CA GLN A 143 -10.69 12.79 20.10
C GLN A 143 -9.17 12.69 20.28
N VAL A 144 -8.66 13.00 21.48
CA VAL A 144 -7.24 12.84 21.83
C VAL A 144 -6.84 11.36 21.75
N ASP A 145 -7.66 10.44 22.27
CA ASP A 145 -7.39 9.01 22.19
C ASP A 145 -7.29 8.51 20.74
N LEU A 146 -8.22 8.94 19.88
CA LEU A 146 -8.20 8.60 18.46
C LEU A 146 -6.98 9.22 17.76
N ALA A 147 -6.64 10.47 18.07
CA ALA A 147 -5.46 11.14 17.52
C ALA A 147 -4.16 10.43 17.93
N LEU A 148 -4.04 10.04 19.21
CA LEU A 148 -2.88 9.29 19.72
C LEU A 148 -2.79 7.89 19.14
N MET A 149 -3.92 7.20 18.92
CA MET A 149 -3.95 5.92 18.20
C MET A 149 -3.38 6.10 16.79
N ARG A 150 -3.83 7.12 16.04
CA ARG A 150 -3.33 7.41 14.68
C ARG A 150 -1.84 7.77 14.68
N VAL A 151 -1.40 8.62 15.61
CA VAL A 151 0.02 8.93 15.79
C VAL A 151 0.84 7.65 16.05
N GLY A 152 0.34 6.75 16.90
CA GLY A 152 0.96 5.46 17.15
C GLY A 152 1.17 4.65 15.87
N VAL A 153 0.11 4.49 15.07
CA VAL A 153 0.19 3.80 13.77
C VAL A 153 1.19 4.46 12.83
N HIS A 154 1.19 5.79 12.74
CA HIS A 154 2.14 6.53 11.91
C HIS A 154 3.59 6.30 12.34
N LEU A 155 3.85 6.33 13.65
CA LEU A 155 5.18 6.07 14.19
C LEU A 155 5.62 4.63 13.93
N ASP A 156 4.73 3.66 14.11
CA ASP A 156 5.03 2.24 13.84
C ASP A 156 5.40 2.02 12.36
N VAL A 157 4.66 2.62 11.41
CA VAL A 157 4.97 2.56 9.97
C VAL A 157 6.31 3.23 9.67
N LEU A 158 6.58 4.42 10.21
CA LEU A 158 7.83 5.13 9.98
C LEU A 158 9.04 4.39 10.58
N GLU A 159 8.89 3.82 11.78
CA GLU A 159 9.90 2.97 12.42
C GLU A 159 10.18 1.71 11.58
N GLN A 160 9.13 0.98 11.19
CA GLN A 160 9.25 -0.21 10.33
C GLN A 160 9.94 0.11 9.00
N THR A 161 9.61 1.26 8.40
CA THR A 161 10.21 1.70 7.14
C THR A 161 11.68 2.04 7.32
N PHE A 162 12.02 2.75 8.39
CA PHE A 162 13.41 3.06 8.73
C PHE A 162 14.23 1.79 9.02
N ASP A 163 13.66 0.84 9.76
CA ASP A 163 14.28 -0.45 10.06
C ASP A 163 14.50 -1.26 8.79
N GLY A 164 13.51 -1.29 7.89
CA GLY A 164 13.66 -1.91 6.57
C GLY A 164 14.78 -1.29 5.74
N ARG A 165 14.88 0.05 5.72
CA ARG A 165 15.93 0.77 4.98
C ARG A 165 17.32 0.60 5.59
N THR A 166 17.42 0.33 6.89
CA THR A 166 18.70 0.09 7.57
C THR A 166 19.10 -1.38 7.56
N ASN A 167 18.15 -2.31 7.51
CA ASN A 167 18.41 -3.74 7.46
C ASN A 167 19.01 -4.15 6.10
N PRO A 168 20.22 -4.76 6.05
CA PRO A 168 20.84 -5.22 4.80
C PRO A 168 19.97 -6.14 3.95
N LYS A 169 19.09 -6.94 4.57
CA LYS A 169 18.16 -7.84 3.88
C LYS A 169 17.14 -7.08 3.04
N TYR A 170 16.62 -5.94 3.52
CA TYR A 170 15.52 -5.23 2.87
C TYR A 170 15.95 -3.92 2.19
N ARG A 171 17.12 -3.37 2.56
CA ARG A 171 17.62 -2.08 2.07
C ARG A 171 17.60 -1.99 0.55
N ASP A 172 18.21 -2.97 -0.12
CA ASP A 172 18.29 -2.97 -1.58
C ASP A 172 16.90 -3.15 -2.20
N HIS A 173 16.03 -3.95 -1.59
CA HIS A 173 14.68 -4.22 -2.10
C HIS A 173 13.79 -2.98 -2.06
N LEU A 174 13.86 -2.22 -0.96
CA LEU A 174 13.12 -0.97 -0.82
C LEU A 174 13.69 0.13 -1.71
N ALA A 175 15.00 0.19 -1.89
CA ALA A 175 15.62 1.12 -2.83
C ALA A 175 15.23 0.82 -4.29
N ASP A 176 15.19 -0.47 -4.65
CA ASP A 176 14.74 -0.92 -5.97
C ASP A 176 13.25 -0.54 -6.15
N ALA A 177 12.39 -0.82 -5.17
CA ALA A 177 10.98 -0.45 -5.19
C ALA A 177 10.74 1.07 -5.30
N ASP A 178 11.49 1.90 -4.55
CA ASP A 178 11.40 3.36 -4.65
C ASP A 178 11.76 3.86 -6.06
N ALA A 179 12.78 3.26 -6.68
CA ALA A 179 13.21 3.63 -8.03
C ALA A 179 12.15 3.25 -9.08
N LEU A 180 11.55 2.07 -8.94
CA LEU A 180 10.43 1.61 -9.76
C LEU A 180 9.22 2.52 -9.61
N LEU A 181 8.84 2.82 -8.37
CA LEU A 181 7.76 3.73 -8.04
C LEU A 181 7.96 5.11 -8.66
N ALA A 182 9.15 5.70 -8.51
CA ALA A 182 9.45 7.01 -9.07
C ALA A 182 9.35 7.01 -10.61
N ALA A 183 9.81 5.94 -11.26
CA ALA A 183 9.72 5.77 -12.71
C ALA A 183 8.28 5.69 -13.20
N LEU A 184 7.45 4.90 -12.53
CA LEU A 184 6.05 4.66 -12.90
C LEU A 184 5.14 5.85 -12.54
N TRP A 185 5.45 6.60 -11.48
CA TRP A 185 4.70 7.78 -11.05
C TRP A 185 5.01 9.05 -11.88
N ALA A 186 6.22 9.14 -12.47
CA ALA A 186 6.69 10.34 -13.17
C ALA A 186 5.73 10.89 -14.25
N PRO A 187 5.03 10.09 -15.07
CA PRO A 187 4.08 10.59 -16.07
C PRO A 187 2.88 11.30 -15.44
N ILE A 188 2.35 10.77 -14.34
CA ILE A 188 1.21 11.35 -13.61
C ILE A 188 1.61 12.65 -12.93
N ASP A 189 2.79 12.66 -12.29
CA ASP A 189 3.37 13.85 -11.67
C ASP A 189 3.64 14.95 -12.72
N ALA A 190 4.10 14.58 -13.93
CA ALA A 190 4.27 15.52 -15.03
C ALA A 190 2.93 16.10 -15.51
N LEU A 191 1.91 15.26 -15.70
CA LEU A 191 0.56 15.71 -16.05
C LEU A 191 0.02 16.69 -14.99
N ALA A 192 0.06 16.29 -13.73
CA ALA A 192 -0.47 17.08 -12.62
C ALA A 192 0.18 18.47 -12.55
N ARG A 193 1.50 18.56 -12.72
CA ARG A 193 2.20 19.85 -12.80
C ARG A 193 1.78 20.68 -14.01
N SER A 194 1.65 20.06 -15.18
CA SER A 194 1.34 20.78 -16.43
C SER A 194 -0.08 21.35 -16.45
N GLU A 195 -1.03 20.64 -15.83
CA GLU A 195 -2.46 20.98 -15.85
C GLU A 195 -2.93 21.62 -14.53
N GLY A 196 -2.03 21.78 -13.55
CA GLY A 196 -2.38 22.28 -12.22
C GLY A 196 -3.35 21.37 -11.46
N LEU A 197 -3.30 20.06 -11.70
CA LEU A 197 -4.18 19.11 -11.01
C LEU A 197 -3.78 19.04 -9.53
N PRO A 198 -4.76 18.96 -8.61
CA PRO A 198 -4.52 18.87 -7.17
C PRO A 198 -4.07 17.46 -6.74
N VAL A 199 -3.17 16.82 -7.50
CA VAL A 199 -2.53 15.56 -7.10
C VAL A 199 -1.53 15.89 -5.99
N PRO A 200 -1.45 15.08 -4.91
CA PRO A 200 -0.44 15.24 -3.88
C PRO A 200 0.95 15.36 -4.51
N ALA A 201 1.66 16.44 -4.19
CA ALA A 201 3.03 16.65 -4.67
C ALA A 201 4.01 15.67 -4.00
N GLU A 202 3.59 15.12 -2.87
CA GLU A 202 4.34 14.17 -2.08
C GLU A 202 4.48 12.81 -2.81
N ARG A 203 5.72 12.34 -2.91
CA ARG A 203 6.00 11.02 -3.50
C ARG A 203 5.50 9.91 -2.58
N PRO A 204 4.95 8.81 -3.13
CA PRO A 204 4.62 7.64 -2.33
C PRO A 204 5.87 7.05 -1.67
N ILE A 205 5.67 6.33 -0.56
CA ILE A 205 6.75 5.73 0.20
C ILE A 205 6.59 4.21 0.16
N CYS A 206 7.63 3.52 -0.32
CA CYS A 206 7.71 2.07 -0.21
C CYS A 206 8.09 1.66 1.21
N VAL A 207 7.32 0.74 1.78
CA VAL A 207 7.51 0.19 3.13
C VAL A 207 7.55 -1.34 3.03
N PRO A 208 8.30 -2.05 3.88
CA PRO A 208 8.33 -3.50 3.80
C PRO A 208 6.97 -4.06 4.27
N ALA A 209 6.40 -4.97 3.49
CA ALA A 209 5.24 -5.73 3.92
C ALA A 209 5.59 -6.61 5.13
N VAL A 210 4.58 -6.87 5.98
CA VAL A 210 4.65 -8.02 6.89
C VAL A 210 4.72 -9.31 6.06
N GLU A 211 5.32 -10.38 6.59
CA GLU A 211 5.37 -11.67 5.89
C GLU A 211 3.97 -12.08 5.43
N ASN A 212 3.83 -12.35 4.13
CA ASN A 212 2.57 -12.67 3.43
C ASN A 212 1.53 -11.53 3.39
N GLY A 213 1.97 -10.27 3.52
CA GLY A 213 1.14 -9.10 3.26
C GLY A 213 1.36 -8.56 1.85
N GLU A 214 0.29 -8.41 1.08
CA GLU A 214 0.23 -7.57 -0.12
C GLU A 214 -0.86 -6.53 0.18
N ALA A 215 -0.51 -5.24 0.19
CA ALA A 215 -1.48 -4.17 0.42
C ALA A 215 -0.91 -2.81 0.01
N ILE A 216 -1.74 -1.93 -0.50
CA ILE A 216 -1.60 -0.48 -0.30
C ILE A 216 -2.46 -0.06 0.88
N VAL A 217 -1.99 0.97 1.58
CA VAL A 217 -2.90 1.70 2.46
C VAL A 217 -2.68 3.21 2.33
N LEU A 218 -3.70 3.89 1.82
CA LEU A 218 -3.75 5.34 1.83
C LEU A 218 -4.15 5.87 3.20
N GLY A 219 -3.55 7.00 3.59
CA GLY A 219 -3.85 7.66 4.85
C GLY A 219 -3.19 7.03 6.08
N LEU A 220 -2.30 6.04 5.90
CA LEU A 220 -1.42 5.54 6.98
C LEU A 220 -0.39 6.55 7.45
N LEU A 221 -0.16 7.60 6.69
CA LEU A 221 0.71 8.70 7.07
C LEU A 221 -0.09 9.99 7.00
N PRO A 222 0.24 11.00 7.84
CA PRO A 222 -0.50 12.26 7.91
C PRO A 222 -0.65 12.94 6.54
N ARG A 223 -1.78 13.63 6.31
CA ARG A 223 -2.11 14.33 5.05
C ARG A 223 -2.10 13.46 3.79
N GLY A 224 -2.20 12.14 3.93
CA GLY A 224 -2.42 11.26 2.79
C GLY A 224 -1.16 10.93 2.00
N TYR A 225 0.04 10.98 2.62
CA TYR A 225 1.24 10.38 2.05
C TYR A 225 0.93 8.92 1.67
N PRO A 226 1.00 8.57 0.38
CA PRO A 226 0.66 7.23 -0.01
C PRO A 226 1.75 6.24 0.40
N VAL A 227 1.33 5.08 0.89
CA VAL A 227 2.23 4.02 1.33
C VAL A 227 1.97 2.78 0.49
N ILE A 228 3.04 2.26 -0.11
CA ILE A 228 3.03 1.01 -0.88
C ILE A 228 3.78 -0.04 -0.07
N PHE A 229 3.10 -1.12 0.33
CA PHE A 229 3.78 -2.24 0.98
C PHE A 229 4.43 -3.13 -0.07
N VAL A 230 5.74 -3.29 0.06
CA VAL A 230 6.56 -4.07 -0.85
C VAL A 230 6.68 -5.50 -0.30
N PRO A 231 6.26 -6.53 -1.06
CA PRO A 231 6.37 -7.92 -0.64
C PRO A 231 7.80 -8.30 -0.23
N SER A 232 7.94 -9.21 0.74
CA SER A 232 9.27 -9.62 1.23
C SER A 232 10.12 -10.37 0.19
N ASP A 233 9.48 -10.93 -0.85
CA ASP A 233 10.08 -11.63 -1.98
C ASP A 233 10.22 -10.76 -3.24
N PHE A 234 9.98 -9.44 -3.15
CA PHE A 234 9.95 -8.50 -4.28
C PHE A 234 11.20 -8.51 -5.17
N SER A 235 12.36 -8.81 -4.59
CA SER A 235 13.64 -8.92 -5.31
C SER A 235 13.90 -10.30 -5.90
N ALA A 236 13.24 -11.32 -5.37
CA ALA A 236 13.39 -12.70 -5.80
C ALA A 236 12.52 -13.01 -7.02
N SER A 237 11.35 -12.36 -7.12
CA SER A 237 10.44 -12.50 -8.25
C SER A 237 10.20 -11.16 -8.94
N LEU A 238 10.79 -11.00 -10.13
CA LEU A 238 10.57 -9.80 -10.95
C LEU A 238 9.11 -9.65 -11.40
N PHE A 239 8.30 -10.71 -11.36
CA PHE A 239 6.86 -10.62 -11.62
C PHE A 239 6.12 -9.80 -10.55
N ARG A 240 6.68 -9.69 -9.33
CA ARG A 240 6.12 -8.80 -8.29
C ARG A 240 6.28 -7.33 -8.63
N TRP A 241 7.06 -6.96 -9.64
CA TRP A 241 7.21 -5.56 -10.01
C TRP A 241 5.95 -4.99 -10.66
N GLY A 242 5.13 -5.84 -11.28
CA GLY A 242 3.80 -5.44 -11.74
C GLY A 242 2.86 -5.05 -10.60
N SER A 243 3.04 -5.59 -9.39
CA SER A 243 2.22 -5.19 -8.24
C SER A 243 2.50 -3.74 -7.85
N VAL A 244 3.74 -3.25 -7.96
CA VAL A 244 4.01 -1.81 -7.70
C VAL A 244 3.27 -0.91 -8.70
N ALA A 245 3.15 -1.33 -9.96
CA ALA A 245 2.34 -0.62 -10.95
C ALA A 245 0.84 -0.68 -10.61
N HIS A 246 0.34 -1.83 -10.17
CA HIS A 246 -1.05 -1.99 -9.69
C HIS A 246 -1.34 -1.06 -8.52
N GLU A 247 -0.44 -1.04 -7.57
CA GLU A 247 -0.50 -0.19 -6.40
C GLU A 247 -0.48 1.31 -6.79
N ILE A 248 0.32 1.72 -7.77
CA ILE A 248 0.24 3.08 -8.32
C ILE A 248 -1.14 3.36 -8.94
N GLY A 249 -1.80 2.36 -9.50
CA GLY A 249 -3.20 2.46 -9.94
C GLY A 249 -4.13 2.96 -8.84
N HIS A 250 -4.03 2.39 -7.62
CA HIS A 250 -4.81 2.84 -6.47
C HIS A 250 -4.51 4.29 -6.10
N LEU A 251 -3.24 4.69 -6.25
CA LEU A 251 -2.84 6.07 -6.03
C LEU A 251 -3.51 7.01 -7.02
N ILE A 252 -3.48 6.69 -8.31
CA ILE A 252 -4.14 7.49 -9.35
C ILE A 252 -5.65 7.56 -9.07
N TRP A 253 -6.27 6.41 -8.79
CA TRP A 253 -7.70 6.29 -8.51
C TRP A 253 -8.16 7.22 -7.39
N ARG A 254 -7.43 7.24 -6.28
CA ARG A 254 -7.81 7.95 -5.05
C ARG A 254 -7.24 9.36 -4.94
N ALA A 255 -6.09 9.63 -5.57
CA ALA A 255 -5.38 10.90 -5.42
C ALA A 255 -5.77 11.95 -6.46
N VAL A 256 -6.37 11.56 -7.59
CA VAL A 256 -6.93 12.49 -8.57
C VAL A 256 -8.37 12.82 -8.17
N PRO A 257 -8.67 14.04 -7.68
CA PRO A 257 -10.01 14.34 -7.17
C PRO A 257 -11.09 14.24 -8.25
N GLY A 258 -12.17 13.54 -7.94
CA GLY A 258 -13.30 13.32 -8.85
C GLY A 258 -13.12 12.19 -9.86
N PHE A 259 -11.91 11.64 -10.03
CA PHE A 259 -11.67 10.61 -11.05
C PHE A 259 -12.47 9.33 -10.79
N ALA A 260 -12.42 8.79 -9.57
CA ALA A 260 -13.22 7.62 -9.18
C ALA A 260 -14.73 7.83 -9.40
N ASP A 261 -15.25 9.00 -9.02
CA ASP A 261 -16.66 9.35 -9.19
C ASP A 261 -17.05 9.44 -10.68
N GLU A 262 -16.19 10.01 -11.52
CA GLU A 262 -16.41 10.10 -12.97
C GLU A 262 -16.39 8.72 -13.64
N VAL A 263 -15.47 7.84 -13.25
CA VAL A 263 -15.46 6.45 -13.74
C VAL A 263 -16.72 5.71 -13.29
N ALA A 264 -17.12 5.84 -12.03
CA ALA A 264 -18.33 5.23 -11.49
C ALA A 264 -19.60 5.73 -12.19
N ALA A 265 -19.70 7.04 -12.43
CA ALA A 265 -20.83 7.65 -13.14
C ALA A 265 -20.98 7.09 -14.57
N ARG A 266 -19.86 6.82 -15.27
CA ARG A 266 -19.87 6.22 -16.61
C ARG A 266 -20.30 4.77 -16.65
N MET A 267 -20.14 4.04 -15.55
CA MET A 267 -20.68 2.68 -15.41
C MET A 267 -22.19 2.66 -15.16
N GLY A 268 -22.81 3.81 -14.93
CA GLY A 268 -24.23 3.90 -14.58
C GLY A 268 -24.52 3.53 -13.11
N GLY A 269 -23.51 3.50 -12.23
CA GLY A 269 -23.68 3.07 -10.85
C GLY A 269 -22.84 3.85 -9.84
N THR A 270 -23.52 4.53 -8.91
CA THR A 270 -22.93 5.07 -7.65
C THR A 270 -23.56 4.41 -6.42
N GLY A 271 -24.31 3.33 -6.62
CA GLY A 271 -25.04 2.62 -5.57
C GLY A 271 -24.11 1.78 -4.69
N PRO A 272 -24.55 1.45 -3.46
CA PRO A 272 -23.80 0.57 -2.58
C PRO A 272 -23.64 -0.83 -3.20
N SER A 273 -22.45 -1.40 -3.08
CA SER A 273 -22.05 -2.72 -3.58
C SER A 273 -22.68 -3.90 -2.83
N ARG A 274 -23.96 -3.81 -2.47
CA ARG A 274 -24.70 -4.88 -1.78
C ARG A 274 -24.93 -6.06 -2.72
N LEU A 275 -24.95 -7.27 -2.14
CA LEU A 275 -25.29 -8.48 -2.87
C LEU A 275 -26.64 -8.36 -3.58
N ILE A 276 -26.66 -8.80 -4.82
CA ILE A 276 -27.88 -8.86 -5.62
C ILE A 276 -28.76 -10.01 -5.12
N ARG A 277 -30.05 -9.95 -5.42
CA ARG A 277 -30.93 -11.10 -5.21
C ARG A 277 -30.76 -12.09 -6.37
N SER A 278 -30.74 -13.38 -6.08
CA SER A 278 -30.61 -14.43 -7.10
C SER A 278 -31.82 -14.49 -8.05
N ASP A 279 -32.99 -14.04 -7.59
CA ASP A 279 -34.24 -13.92 -8.36
C ASP A 279 -34.45 -12.53 -8.99
N GLY A 280 -33.45 -11.65 -8.89
CA GLY A 280 -33.56 -10.25 -9.28
C GLY A 280 -33.12 -9.95 -10.72
N ASP A 281 -33.15 -8.67 -11.08
CA ASP A 281 -32.56 -8.15 -12.30
C ASP A 281 -31.02 -8.25 -12.24
N LEU A 282 -30.47 -9.24 -12.95
CA LEU A 282 -29.04 -9.53 -13.01
C LEU A 282 -28.26 -8.47 -13.79
N GLU A 283 -28.88 -7.78 -14.76
CA GLU A 283 -28.20 -6.74 -15.55
C GLU A 283 -27.90 -5.51 -14.69
N SER A 284 -28.92 -4.98 -14.01
CA SER A 284 -28.72 -3.96 -12.97
C SER A 284 -27.82 -4.47 -11.83
N GLY A 285 -27.77 -5.79 -11.62
CA GLY A 285 -26.88 -6.45 -10.70
C GLY A 285 -25.40 -6.33 -11.08
N LEU A 286 -25.06 -6.58 -12.35
CA LEU A 286 -23.69 -6.47 -12.85
C LEU A 286 -23.12 -5.06 -12.72
N VAL A 287 -23.93 -4.02 -12.96
CA VAL A 287 -23.51 -2.62 -12.75
C VAL A 287 -23.01 -2.41 -11.31
N ARG A 288 -23.71 -2.97 -10.31
CA ARG A 288 -23.31 -2.87 -8.90
C ARG A 288 -22.04 -3.67 -8.59
N VAL A 289 -21.94 -4.87 -9.17
CA VAL A 289 -20.77 -5.74 -9.01
C VAL A 289 -19.51 -5.07 -9.57
N PHE A 290 -19.58 -4.56 -10.79
CA PHE A 290 -18.48 -3.80 -11.40
C PHE A 290 -18.21 -2.49 -10.65
N GLY A 291 -19.23 -1.85 -10.07
CA GLY A 291 -19.05 -0.74 -9.13
C GLY A 291 -18.14 -1.09 -7.95
N ALA A 292 -18.29 -2.28 -7.38
CA ALA A 292 -17.42 -2.78 -6.31
C ALA A 292 -15.98 -3.04 -6.76
N TRP A 293 -15.82 -3.46 -8.01
CA TRP A 293 -14.57 -3.91 -8.61
C TRP A 293 -13.82 -2.83 -9.39
N ALA A 294 -14.44 -1.66 -9.56
CA ALA A 294 -13.99 -0.63 -10.49
C ALA A 294 -12.55 -0.19 -10.22
N GLU A 295 -12.23 -0.01 -8.94
CA GLU A 295 -10.90 0.38 -8.50
C GLU A 295 -9.87 -0.68 -8.86
N GLU A 296 -10.09 -1.94 -8.48
CA GLU A 296 -9.17 -3.05 -8.76
C GLU A 296 -8.93 -3.25 -10.26
N LEU A 297 -10.01 -3.24 -11.07
CA LEU A 297 -9.87 -3.40 -12.51
C LEU A 297 -9.19 -2.18 -13.15
N ALA A 298 -9.45 -0.96 -12.66
CA ALA A 298 -8.74 0.22 -13.12
C ALA A 298 -7.23 0.12 -12.82
N CYS A 299 -6.87 -0.44 -11.67
CA CYS A 299 -5.47 -0.68 -11.30
C CYS A 299 -4.80 -1.74 -12.20
N ASP A 300 -5.51 -2.82 -12.56
CA ASP A 300 -5.03 -3.79 -13.56
C ASP A 300 -4.79 -3.11 -14.91
N PHE A 301 -5.72 -2.27 -15.36
CA PHE A 301 -5.60 -1.58 -16.65
C PHE A 301 -4.45 -0.60 -16.64
N LEU A 302 -4.28 0.18 -15.58
CA LEU A 302 -3.15 1.10 -15.42
C LEU A 302 -1.82 0.35 -15.35
N THR A 303 -1.79 -0.85 -14.76
CA THR A 303 -0.62 -1.75 -14.80
C THR A 303 -0.25 -2.14 -16.23
N VAL A 304 -1.25 -2.56 -17.03
CA VAL A 304 -1.05 -2.89 -18.45
C VAL A 304 -0.66 -1.65 -19.25
N MET A 305 -1.22 -0.48 -18.98
CA MET A 305 -0.79 0.77 -19.64
C MET A 305 0.68 1.05 -19.36
N MET A 306 1.11 1.00 -18.10
CA MET A 306 2.45 1.38 -17.70
C MET A 306 3.54 0.41 -18.18
N LEU A 307 3.21 -0.88 -18.32
CA LEU A 307 4.17 -1.95 -18.56
C LEU A 307 3.91 -2.78 -19.82
N GLY A 308 2.84 -2.51 -20.57
CA GLY A 308 2.46 -3.25 -21.77
C GLY A 308 2.26 -4.75 -21.49
N PRO A 309 2.70 -5.64 -22.40
CA PRO A 309 2.61 -7.09 -22.21
C PRO A 309 3.27 -7.61 -20.92
N ALA A 310 4.34 -6.97 -20.45
CA ALA A 310 4.99 -7.34 -19.18
C ALA A 310 4.10 -7.08 -17.95
N GLY A 311 3.22 -6.08 -18.03
CA GLY A 311 2.21 -5.81 -16.99
C GLY A 311 1.21 -6.97 -16.89
N LEU A 312 0.62 -7.37 -18.01
CA LEU A 312 -0.30 -8.51 -18.06
C LEU A 312 0.37 -9.82 -17.61
N ARG A 313 1.62 -10.07 -18.02
CA ARG A 313 2.37 -11.24 -17.56
C ARG A 313 2.55 -11.24 -16.04
N SER A 314 2.84 -10.08 -15.44
CA SER A 314 2.98 -9.95 -13.99
C SER A 314 1.65 -10.25 -13.26
N LEU A 315 0.51 -9.82 -13.82
CA LEU A 315 -0.82 -10.15 -13.31
C LEU A 315 -1.10 -11.66 -13.39
N ILE A 316 -0.84 -12.28 -14.55
CA ILE A 316 -0.97 -13.74 -14.74
C ILE A 316 -0.16 -14.51 -13.70
N GLU A 317 1.09 -14.11 -13.46
CA GLU A 317 1.96 -14.78 -12.48
C GLU A 317 1.53 -14.51 -11.03
N SER A 318 0.86 -13.39 -10.75
CA SER A 318 0.34 -13.07 -9.42
C SER A 318 -0.98 -13.80 -9.13
N PHE A 319 -1.79 -14.07 -10.17
CA PHE A 319 -3.07 -14.77 -10.05
C PHE A 319 -2.96 -16.28 -10.27
N GLN A 320 -1.78 -16.80 -10.59
CA GLN A 320 -1.63 -18.24 -10.79
C GLN A 320 -1.79 -18.99 -9.45
N SER A 321 -2.99 -19.47 -9.21
CA SER A 321 -3.27 -20.47 -8.19
C SER A 321 -3.91 -21.68 -8.85
N PRO A 322 -3.15 -22.53 -9.58
CA PRO A 322 -3.72 -23.67 -10.30
C PRO A 322 -4.42 -24.67 -9.37
N GLN A 323 -4.10 -24.68 -8.07
CA GLN A 323 -4.80 -25.50 -7.08
C GLN A 323 -6.03 -24.83 -6.45
N GLU A 324 -6.23 -23.52 -6.64
CA GLU A 324 -7.29 -22.73 -6.00
C GLU A 324 -8.26 -22.20 -7.07
N VAL A 325 -8.91 -23.15 -7.77
CA VAL A 325 -9.88 -22.86 -8.84
C VAL A 325 -10.98 -21.88 -8.39
N GLU A 326 -11.33 -21.89 -7.10
CA GLU A 326 -12.26 -20.92 -6.52
C GLU A 326 -11.77 -19.48 -6.68
N LEU A 327 -10.50 -19.17 -6.38
CA LEU A 327 -9.97 -17.80 -6.56
C LEU A 327 -9.98 -17.35 -8.03
N VAL A 328 -9.90 -18.31 -8.95
CA VAL A 328 -9.91 -18.04 -10.39
C VAL A 328 -11.31 -17.69 -10.89
N LEU A 329 -12.35 -18.35 -10.36
CA LEU A 329 -13.72 -18.32 -10.91
C LEU A 329 -14.77 -17.64 -10.03
N TRP A 330 -14.49 -17.43 -8.74
CA TRP A 330 -15.47 -16.98 -7.75
C TRP A 330 -15.19 -15.55 -7.32
N ALA A 331 -16.27 -14.78 -7.26
CA ALA A 331 -16.28 -13.55 -6.50
C ALA A 331 -16.57 -13.82 -5.03
N TYR A 332 -16.07 -12.96 -4.16
CA TYR A 332 -16.28 -13.06 -2.72
C TYR A 332 -17.22 -11.98 -2.21
N SER A 333 -17.81 -12.22 -1.03
CA SER A 333 -18.60 -11.23 -0.30
C SER A 333 -18.07 -11.09 1.12
N ASP A 334 -18.27 -9.92 1.72
CA ASP A 334 -18.00 -9.74 3.13
C ASP A 334 -19.13 -10.31 4.02
N SER A 335 -18.89 -10.34 5.33
CA SER A 335 -19.89 -10.80 6.32
C SER A 335 -21.15 -9.94 6.41
N GLN A 336 -21.14 -8.75 5.79
CA GLN A 336 -22.22 -7.77 5.84
C GLN A 336 -23.09 -7.82 4.57
N GLY A 337 -22.80 -8.75 3.65
CA GLY A 337 -23.55 -8.89 2.41
C GLY A 337 -23.21 -7.82 1.38
N TYR A 338 -21.93 -7.42 1.30
CA TYR A 338 -21.38 -6.61 0.21
C TYR A 338 -20.43 -7.45 -0.64
N TYR A 339 -20.32 -7.12 -1.92
CA TYR A 339 -19.29 -7.67 -2.79
C TYR A 339 -17.90 -7.31 -2.25
N GLY A 340 -16.99 -8.27 -2.28
CA GLY A 340 -15.57 -8.03 -2.09
C GLY A 340 -15.01 -7.17 -3.21
N GLU A 341 -13.89 -6.49 -2.92
CA GLU A 341 -13.26 -5.55 -3.83
C GLU A 341 -12.60 -6.22 -5.05
N HIS A 342 -12.18 -7.48 -4.92
CA HIS A 342 -11.49 -8.20 -5.98
C HIS A 342 -12.44 -9.00 -6.88
N PRO A 343 -12.41 -8.78 -8.21
CA PRO A 343 -13.04 -9.67 -9.18
C PRO A 343 -12.37 -11.04 -9.23
N PRO A 344 -13.05 -12.06 -9.81
CA PRO A 344 -12.42 -13.33 -10.15
C PRO A 344 -11.17 -13.13 -11.02
N ALA A 345 -10.09 -13.87 -10.72
CA ALA A 345 -8.83 -13.72 -11.45
C ALA A 345 -8.95 -13.96 -12.96
N HIS A 346 -9.82 -14.89 -13.39
CA HIS A 346 -10.08 -15.13 -14.81
C HIS A 346 -10.59 -13.87 -15.52
N LEU A 347 -11.58 -13.19 -14.93
CA LEU A 347 -12.13 -11.95 -15.47
C LEU A 347 -11.05 -10.85 -15.55
N ARG A 348 -10.23 -10.70 -14.52
CA ARG A 348 -9.14 -9.72 -14.48
C ARG A 348 -8.15 -9.92 -15.64
N VAL A 349 -7.69 -11.16 -15.85
CA VAL A 349 -6.77 -11.49 -16.95
C VAL A 349 -7.38 -11.25 -18.33
N HIS A 350 -8.65 -11.62 -18.53
CA HIS A 350 -9.34 -11.43 -19.81
C HIS A 350 -9.59 -9.96 -20.13
N LEU A 351 -9.95 -9.14 -19.14
CA LEU A 351 -10.11 -7.70 -19.33
C LEU A 351 -8.76 -6.98 -19.50
N ALA A 352 -7.72 -7.41 -18.79
CA ALA A 352 -6.36 -6.90 -18.98
C ALA A 352 -5.79 -7.29 -20.36
N THR A 353 -6.15 -8.46 -20.88
CA THR A 353 -5.88 -8.86 -22.28
C THR A 353 -6.60 -7.93 -23.26
N ALA A 354 -7.89 -7.66 -23.04
CA ALA A 354 -8.66 -6.73 -23.87
C ALA A 354 -8.07 -5.31 -23.88
N MET A 355 -7.51 -4.87 -22.75
CA MET A 355 -6.81 -3.60 -22.65
C MET A 355 -5.55 -3.59 -23.52
N LEU A 356 -4.80 -4.68 -23.50
CA LEU A 356 -3.58 -4.83 -24.29
C LEU A 356 -3.88 -4.84 -25.80
N GLU A 357 -4.95 -5.51 -26.24
CA GLU A 357 -5.49 -5.43 -27.62
C GLU A 357 -5.79 -3.96 -28.01
N ARG A 358 -6.46 -3.20 -27.14
CA ARG A 358 -6.76 -1.77 -27.38
C ARG A 358 -5.53 -0.87 -27.46
N MET A 359 -4.42 -1.26 -26.83
CA MET A 359 -3.13 -0.60 -26.94
C MET A 359 -2.36 -0.99 -28.23
N GLY A 360 -2.92 -1.87 -29.06
CA GLY A 360 -2.33 -2.31 -30.33
C GLY A 360 -1.37 -3.50 -30.22
N TYR A 361 -1.52 -4.32 -29.18
CA TYR A 361 -0.71 -5.52 -28.93
C TYR A 361 -1.48 -6.82 -29.18
N ASP A 362 -2.14 -6.92 -30.34
CA ASP A 362 -3.03 -8.06 -30.64
C ASP A 362 -2.34 -9.42 -30.51
N VAL A 363 -1.08 -9.52 -30.97
CA VAL A 363 -0.32 -10.78 -30.94
C VAL A 363 0.06 -11.16 -29.51
N GLU A 364 0.70 -10.24 -28.78
CA GLU A 364 1.10 -10.51 -27.39
C GLU A 364 -0.09 -10.76 -26.46
N ALA A 365 -1.20 -10.03 -26.65
CA ALA A 365 -2.43 -10.23 -25.91
C ALA A 365 -2.99 -11.64 -26.15
N LYS A 366 -3.10 -12.06 -27.41
CA LYS A 366 -3.53 -13.41 -27.76
C LYS A 366 -2.65 -14.49 -27.14
N ASP A 367 -1.32 -14.37 -27.28
CA ASP A 367 -0.38 -15.37 -26.78
C ASP A 367 -0.47 -15.52 -25.25
N LEU A 368 -0.62 -14.42 -24.52
CA LEU A 368 -0.75 -14.42 -23.05
C LEU A 368 -2.12 -14.98 -22.60
N CYS A 369 -3.19 -14.64 -23.32
CA CYS A 369 -4.53 -15.16 -23.06
C CYS A 369 -4.61 -16.68 -23.33
N ASP A 370 -4.12 -17.13 -24.47
CA ASP A 370 -4.07 -18.56 -24.83
C ASP A 370 -3.25 -19.36 -23.79
N ALA A 371 -2.17 -18.78 -23.25
CA ALA A 371 -1.38 -19.41 -22.19
C ALA A 371 -2.15 -19.52 -20.87
N TRP A 372 -2.94 -18.51 -20.52
CA TRP A 372 -3.83 -18.53 -19.36
C TRP A 372 -4.95 -19.58 -19.52
N ASP A 373 -5.66 -19.55 -20.64
CA ASP A 373 -6.75 -20.49 -20.94
C ASP A 373 -6.26 -21.93 -21.01
N LYS A 374 -5.05 -22.16 -21.53
CA LYS A 374 -4.45 -23.50 -21.52
C LYS A 374 -4.20 -24.01 -20.10
N ARG A 375 -3.92 -23.13 -19.13
CA ARG A 375 -3.61 -23.49 -17.74
C ARG A 375 -4.86 -23.70 -16.90
N HIS A 376 -5.90 -22.88 -17.10
CA HIS A 376 -7.08 -22.85 -16.24
C HIS A 376 -8.37 -23.36 -16.91
N ALA A 377 -8.34 -23.62 -18.22
CA ALA A 377 -9.49 -23.74 -19.10
C ALA A 377 -10.34 -22.45 -19.13
N HIS A 378 -10.90 -22.14 -20.30
CA HIS A 378 -11.88 -21.07 -20.40
C HIS A 378 -13.20 -21.55 -19.78
N PRO A 379 -13.69 -20.91 -18.69
CA PRO A 379 -14.88 -21.35 -18.00
C PRO A 379 -16.13 -20.95 -18.79
N GLU A 380 -17.19 -21.76 -18.71
CA GLU A 380 -18.51 -21.37 -19.24
C GLU A 380 -19.19 -20.34 -18.31
N TYR A 381 -18.91 -20.42 -17.00
CA TYR A 381 -19.55 -19.60 -15.97
C TYR A 381 -18.55 -19.01 -14.97
N LEU A 382 -18.85 -17.80 -14.50
CA LEU A 382 -18.30 -17.19 -13.30
C LEU A 382 -19.34 -17.21 -12.18
N PHE A 383 -18.89 -17.36 -10.94
CA PHE A 383 -19.78 -17.47 -9.79
C PHE A 383 -19.78 -16.17 -8.98
N LEU A 384 -20.96 -15.57 -8.83
CA LEU A 384 -21.15 -14.37 -8.02
C LEU A 384 -21.91 -14.68 -6.73
N PRO A 385 -21.51 -14.11 -5.58
CA PRO A 385 -22.32 -14.16 -4.39
C PRO A 385 -23.61 -13.37 -4.63
N ALA A 386 -24.71 -13.95 -4.20
CA ALA A 386 -26.04 -13.37 -4.28
C ALA A 386 -26.89 -13.92 -3.12
N TYR A 387 -28.01 -13.26 -2.86
CA TYR A 387 -28.94 -13.66 -1.80
C TYR A 387 -30.21 -14.31 -2.38
N PRO A 388 -30.67 -15.46 -1.87
CA PRO A 388 -30.09 -16.25 -0.78
C PRO A 388 -28.95 -17.20 -1.22
N GLU A 389 -28.70 -17.32 -2.52
CA GLU A 389 -27.75 -18.28 -3.09
C GLU A 389 -26.88 -17.63 -4.17
N ASN A 390 -25.69 -18.19 -4.38
CA ASN A 390 -24.78 -17.74 -5.44
C ASN A 390 -25.41 -17.97 -6.82
N VAL A 391 -25.08 -17.08 -7.76
CA VAL A 391 -25.52 -17.19 -9.15
C VAL A 391 -24.35 -17.53 -10.06
N ALA A 392 -24.58 -18.42 -11.02
CA ALA A 392 -23.65 -18.69 -12.11
C ALA A 392 -24.03 -17.79 -13.29
N LEU A 393 -23.09 -16.96 -13.74
CA LEU A 393 -23.28 -16.08 -14.90
C LEU A 393 -22.38 -16.55 -16.03
N SER A 394 -22.87 -16.48 -17.27
CA SER A 394 -22.04 -16.77 -18.45
C SER A 394 -20.76 -15.91 -18.42
N ALA A 395 -19.59 -16.55 -18.52
CA ALA A 395 -18.32 -15.85 -18.52
C ALA A 395 -18.24 -14.85 -19.69
N GLU A 396 -18.66 -15.27 -20.89
CA GLU A 396 -18.76 -14.42 -22.08
C GLU A 396 -19.59 -13.15 -21.84
N TRP A 397 -20.74 -13.28 -21.16
CA TRP A 397 -21.59 -12.12 -20.87
C TRP A 397 -20.92 -11.13 -19.90
N VAL A 398 -20.32 -11.63 -18.82
CA VAL A 398 -19.61 -10.81 -17.83
C VAL A 398 -18.38 -10.13 -18.46
N GLU A 399 -17.64 -10.85 -19.29
CA GLU A 399 -16.50 -10.31 -20.04
C GLU A 399 -16.93 -9.24 -21.04
N SER A 400 -18.01 -9.48 -21.80
CA SER A 400 -18.56 -8.49 -22.73
C SER A 400 -18.97 -7.20 -22.01
N PHE A 401 -19.59 -7.31 -20.84
CA PHE A 401 -19.93 -6.16 -20.00
C PHE A 401 -18.65 -5.41 -19.56
N GLY A 402 -17.65 -6.13 -19.06
CA GLY A 402 -16.38 -5.54 -18.65
C GLY A 402 -15.61 -4.89 -19.80
N ARG A 403 -15.65 -5.46 -21.01
CA ARG A 403 -15.03 -4.88 -22.23
C ARG A 403 -15.69 -3.57 -22.66
N ALA A 404 -17.01 -3.44 -22.49
CA ALA A 404 -17.72 -2.20 -22.75
C ALA A 404 -17.33 -1.11 -21.73
N TRP A 405 -17.18 -1.48 -20.46
CA TRP A 405 -16.68 -0.56 -19.45
C TRP A 405 -15.22 -0.14 -19.71
N LEU A 406 -14.34 -1.09 -20.01
CA LEU A 406 -12.94 -0.84 -20.38
C LEU A 406 -12.82 0.17 -21.53
N ALA A 407 -13.67 0.07 -22.56
CA ALA A 407 -13.67 1.02 -23.67
C ALA A 407 -13.87 2.46 -23.17
N ASN A 408 -14.86 2.66 -22.30
CA ASN A 408 -15.15 3.95 -21.68
C ASN A 408 -14.04 4.39 -20.73
N PHE A 409 -13.40 3.45 -20.03
CA PHE A 409 -12.27 3.72 -19.16
C PHE A 409 -11.07 4.28 -19.94
N TYR A 410 -10.71 3.63 -21.04
CA TYR A 410 -9.50 3.93 -21.78
C TYR A 410 -9.64 5.13 -22.73
N GLU A 411 -10.77 5.22 -23.43
CA GLU A 411 -11.03 6.20 -24.49
C GLU A 411 -11.90 7.37 -24.01
N GLY A 412 -12.42 7.29 -22.79
CA GLY A 412 -13.20 8.35 -22.20
C GLY A 412 -12.36 9.55 -21.77
N GLY A 413 -12.76 10.77 -22.16
CA GLY A 413 -12.12 12.00 -21.65
C GLY A 413 -12.63 12.39 -20.26
N TYR A 414 -11.76 12.58 -19.26
CA TYR A 414 -12.14 12.83 -17.86
C TYR A 414 -11.96 14.29 -17.46
N ALA A 415 -12.96 14.91 -16.84
CA ALA A 415 -12.87 16.30 -16.39
C ALA A 415 -11.82 16.44 -15.28
N SER A 416 -11.70 15.45 -14.40
CA SER A 416 -10.65 15.33 -13.39
C SER A 416 -9.23 15.26 -13.98
N LEU A 417 -9.10 14.96 -15.27
CA LEU A 417 -7.85 14.96 -16.05
C LEU A 417 -7.82 16.09 -17.10
N GLY A 418 -8.58 17.17 -16.90
CA GLY A 418 -8.63 18.29 -17.84
C GLY A 418 -9.34 17.98 -19.17
N GLY A 419 -10.28 17.02 -19.15
CA GLY A 419 -11.00 16.53 -20.34
C GLY A 419 -10.22 15.51 -21.17
N ARG A 420 -9.05 15.06 -20.71
CA ARG A 420 -8.16 14.15 -21.45
C ARG A 420 -8.57 12.69 -21.29
N GLU A 421 -8.32 11.92 -22.35
CA GLU A 421 -8.39 10.46 -22.33
C GLU A 421 -7.14 9.89 -21.65
N LEU A 422 -7.24 8.75 -20.95
CA LEU A 422 -6.07 8.14 -20.30
C LEU A 422 -4.95 7.81 -21.30
N ARG A 423 -5.31 7.29 -22.48
CA ARG A 423 -4.34 7.02 -23.57
C ARG A 423 -3.60 8.26 -24.08
N SER A 424 -4.15 9.45 -23.84
CA SER A 424 -3.55 10.71 -24.26
C SER A 424 -2.55 11.27 -23.23
N VAL A 425 -2.45 10.67 -22.05
CA VAL A 425 -1.49 11.07 -21.01
C VAL A 425 -0.09 10.65 -21.44
N HIS A 426 0.74 11.63 -21.79
CA HIS A 426 2.08 11.38 -22.30
C HIS A 426 2.91 10.59 -21.29
N GLY A 427 3.46 9.46 -21.77
CA GLY A 427 4.30 8.60 -20.95
C GLY A 427 3.53 7.74 -19.94
N LEU A 428 2.20 7.73 -19.92
CA LEU A 428 1.46 6.73 -19.13
C LEU A 428 1.50 5.37 -19.83
N GLU A 429 1.16 5.35 -21.12
CA GLU A 429 1.14 4.14 -21.94
C GLU A 429 2.54 3.73 -22.41
N LEU A 430 2.85 2.43 -22.32
CA LEU A 430 3.98 1.78 -22.96
C LEU A 430 3.53 1.30 -24.34
N THR A 431 3.67 2.16 -25.34
CA THR A 431 3.16 1.92 -26.70
C THR A 431 3.94 0.82 -27.45
N PRO A 432 3.36 0.19 -28.49
CA PRO A 432 4.06 -0.81 -29.31
C PRO A 432 5.42 -0.32 -29.88
N GLY A 433 5.56 0.99 -30.14
CA GLY A 433 6.83 1.58 -30.55
C GLY A 433 7.93 1.48 -29.48
N LEU A 434 7.57 1.62 -28.20
CA LEU A 434 8.50 1.42 -27.08
C LEU A 434 8.77 -0.07 -26.82
N TRP A 435 7.84 -0.96 -27.17
CA TRP A 435 8.03 -2.41 -26.99
C TRP A 435 9.21 -2.98 -27.76
N ALA A 436 9.53 -2.43 -28.94
CA ALA A 436 10.74 -2.80 -29.66
C ALA A 436 12.02 -2.51 -28.86
N GLN A 437 12.01 -1.48 -28.01
CA GLN A 437 13.11 -1.20 -27.08
C GLN A 437 13.13 -2.21 -25.93
N VAL A 438 11.95 -2.59 -25.41
CA VAL A 438 11.82 -3.64 -24.39
C VAL A 438 12.47 -4.93 -24.87
N ARG A 439 12.12 -5.41 -26.07
CA ARG A 439 12.69 -6.64 -26.63
C ARG A 439 14.22 -6.60 -26.76
N ARG A 440 14.80 -5.45 -27.16
CA ARG A 440 16.27 -5.28 -27.21
C ARG A 440 16.88 -5.28 -25.81
N ALA A 441 16.31 -4.49 -24.91
CA ALA A 441 16.74 -4.41 -23.52
C ALA A 441 16.68 -5.77 -22.83
N THR A 442 15.68 -6.60 -23.12
CA THR A 442 15.55 -7.97 -22.60
C THR A 442 16.77 -8.82 -22.95
N ILE A 443 17.24 -8.77 -24.20
CA ILE A 443 18.43 -9.54 -24.64
C ILE A 443 19.67 -9.05 -23.87
N GLU A 444 19.89 -7.75 -23.81
CA GLU A 444 21.04 -7.16 -23.12
C GLU A 444 21.04 -7.44 -21.60
N MET A 445 19.87 -7.33 -20.97
CA MET A 445 19.69 -7.60 -19.54
C MET A 445 19.82 -9.07 -19.19
N LEU A 446 19.43 -9.98 -20.09
CA LEU A 446 19.68 -11.41 -19.92
C LEU A 446 21.17 -11.69 -19.79
N ASP A 447 22.05 -10.90 -20.40
CA ASP A 447 23.51 -10.99 -20.26
C ASP A 447 24.06 -10.17 -19.08
N GLY A 448 23.19 -9.42 -18.39
CA GLY A 448 23.51 -8.64 -17.21
C GLY A 448 23.98 -7.22 -17.51
N HIS A 449 23.85 -6.76 -18.76
CA HIS A 449 24.19 -5.40 -19.15
C HIS A 449 23.11 -4.41 -18.68
N ALA A 450 23.56 -3.28 -18.16
CA ALA A 450 22.67 -2.15 -17.91
C ALA A 450 22.41 -1.43 -19.24
N VAL A 451 21.19 -0.92 -19.41
CA VAL A 451 20.73 -0.26 -20.63
C VAL A 451 20.37 1.19 -20.33
N ARG A 452 20.35 2.04 -21.36
CA ARG A 452 20.01 3.47 -21.23
C ARG A 452 18.72 3.76 -21.99
N TYR A 453 17.61 3.25 -21.48
CA TYR A 453 16.26 3.48 -22.01
C TYR A 453 15.37 4.19 -20.98
N ASP A 454 14.13 4.50 -21.37
CA ASP A 454 13.08 4.89 -20.43
C ASP A 454 13.02 3.87 -19.26
N PRO A 455 12.95 4.32 -18.00
CA PRO A 455 12.89 3.42 -16.85
C PRO A 455 11.78 2.37 -16.93
N ARG A 456 10.60 2.68 -17.49
CA ARG A 456 9.50 1.72 -17.69
C ARG A 456 9.85 0.65 -18.71
N VAL A 457 10.58 1.03 -19.77
CA VAL A 457 11.16 0.06 -20.73
C VAL A 457 12.11 -0.89 -20.00
N CYS A 458 12.94 -0.38 -19.09
CA CYS A 458 13.85 -1.20 -18.29
C CYS A 458 13.10 -2.16 -17.36
N ILE A 459 12.03 -1.70 -16.70
CA ILE A 459 11.18 -2.52 -15.81
C ILE A 459 10.48 -3.62 -16.61
N ALA A 460 9.83 -3.28 -17.73
CA ALA A 460 9.18 -4.25 -18.59
C ALA A 460 10.17 -5.29 -19.15
N ALA A 461 11.36 -4.84 -19.56
CA ALA A 461 12.41 -5.73 -20.05
C ALA A 461 12.92 -6.70 -18.97
N ALA A 462 12.92 -6.28 -17.71
CA ALA A 462 13.26 -7.13 -16.57
C ALA A 462 12.29 -8.30 -16.42
N ILE A 463 10.99 -7.98 -16.47
CA ILE A 463 9.90 -8.96 -16.35
C ILE A 463 9.97 -9.95 -17.51
N GLU A 464 10.14 -9.49 -18.75
CA GLU A 464 10.29 -10.37 -19.92
C GLU A 464 11.57 -11.22 -19.84
N SER A 465 12.68 -10.66 -19.34
CA SER A 465 13.92 -11.43 -19.12
C SER A 465 13.71 -12.54 -18.08
N CYS A 466 12.95 -12.24 -17.02
CA CYS A 466 12.57 -13.22 -16.01
C CYS A 466 11.71 -14.34 -16.60
N ALA A 467 10.74 -13.98 -17.45
CA ALA A 467 9.90 -14.94 -18.15
C ALA A 467 10.69 -15.89 -19.06
N ILE A 468 11.71 -15.38 -19.75
CA ILE A 468 12.58 -16.18 -20.63
C ILE A 468 13.52 -17.07 -19.80
N SER A 469 14.09 -16.55 -18.72
CA SER A 469 15.09 -17.26 -17.93
C SER A 469 15.01 -16.90 -16.44
N PRO A 470 14.12 -17.54 -15.66
CA PRO A 470 13.96 -17.25 -14.22
C PRO A 470 15.25 -17.39 -13.42
N ALA A 471 16.13 -18.34 -13.81
CA ALA A 471 17.44 -18.54 -13.18
C ALA A 471 18.37 -17.32 -13.27
N ARG A 472 18.09 -16.36 -14.17
CA ARG A 472 18.86 -15.11 -14.35
C ARG A 472 18.22 -13.91 -13.64
N ALA A 473 17.09 -14.07 -12.96
CA ALA A 473 16.32 -12.96 -12.36
C ALA A 473 17.16 -12.04 -11.47
N ALA A 474 17.97 -12.59 -10.57
CA ALA A 474 18.83 -11.78 -9.69
C ALA A 474 19.87 -10.95 -10.46
N ARG A 475 20.40 -11.47 -11.57
CA ARG A 475 21.33 -10.73 -12.45
C ARG A 475 20.61 -9.61 -13.20
N VAL A 476 19.44 -9.90 -13.75
CA VAL A 476 18.57 -8.94 -14.44
C VAL A 476 18.17 -7.81 -13.49
N ALA A 477 17.71 -8.13 -12.28
CA ALA A 477 17.33 -7.15 -11.26
C ALA A 477 18.45 -6.13 -11.01
N ARG A 478 19.69 -6.60 -10.84
CA ARG A 478 20.86 -5.73 -10.66
C ARG A 478 21.10 -4.83 -11.88
N ALA A 479 20.94 -5.35 -13.10
CA ALA A 479 21.13 -4.59 -14.32
C ALA A 479 20.08 -3.48 -14.49
N VAL A 480 18.81 -3.78 -14.19
CA VAL A 480 17.71 -2.82 -14.31
C VAL A 480 17.88 -1.67 -13.32
N VAL A 481 18.24 -1.96 -12.08
CA VAL A 481 18.43 -0.92 -11.06
C VAL A 481 19.57 0.03 -11.44
N ARG A 482 20.68 -0.50 -11.99
CA ARG A 482 21.73 0.36 -12.55
C ARG A 482 21.21 1.22 -13.71
N SER A 483 20.37 0.64 -14.57
CA SER A 483 19.74 1.34 -15.70
C SER A 483 18.85 2.50 -15.24
N ILE A 484 17.95 2.25 -14.27
CA ILE A 484 17.03 3.26 -13.73
C ILE A 484 17.78 4.36 -12.99
N LEU A 485 18.80 4.00 -12.20
CA LEU A 485 19.58 4.97 -11.43
C LEU A 485 20.66 5.68 -12.26
N GLY A 486 20.82 5.33 -13.54
CA GLY A 486 21.86 5.89 -14.41
C GLY A 486 23.30 5.58 -13.95
N ARG A 487 23.51 4.48 -13.22
CA ARG A 487 24.83 4.08 -12.73
C ARG A 487 25.59 3.29 -13.80
N ASP A 488 26.86 3.64 -14.00
CA ASP A 488 27.75 2.88 -14.88
C ASP A 488 28.07 1.49 -14.29
N ALA A 489 28.47 0.55 -15.16
CA ALA A 489 28.64 -0.88 -14.83
C ALA A 489 29.59 -1.15 -13.65
N ASP A 490 30.53 -0.24 -13.39
CA ASP A 490 31.57 -0.39 -12.36
C ASP A 490 31.15 0.11 -10.97
N GLU A 491 29.99 0.75 -10.83
CA GLU A 491 29.56 1.29 -9.54
C GLU A 491 28.91 0.22 -8.66
N LYS A 492 29.70 -0.37 -7.74
CA LYS A 492 29.24 -1.37 -6.76
C LYS A 492 28.06 -0.86 -5.91
N ARG A 493 27.04 -1.71 -5.68
CA ARG A 493 25.93 -1.39 -4.77
C ARG A 493 26.46 -1.09 -3.36
N PRO A 494 25.73 -0.29 -2.55
CA PRO A 494 26.10 -0.06 -1.15
C PRO A 494 26.25 -1.37 -0.35
N SER A 495 25.46 -2.40 -0.68
CA SER A 495 25.55 -3.75 -0.11
C SER A 495 26.77 -4.55 -0.57
N ASP A 496 27.24 -4.33 -1.81
CA ASP A 496 28.44 -4.97 -2.39
C ASP A 496 29.74 -4.33 -1.90
N ARG A 497 29.66 -3.12 -1.31
CA ARG A 497 30.77 -2.52 -0.59
C ARG A 497 30.79 -3.18 0.79
N SER A 498 31.71 -4.12 1.02
CA SER A 498 32.04 -4.55 2.37
C SER A 498 32.17 -3.30 3.24
N PHE A 499 31.39 -3.21 4.32
CA PHE A 499 31.43 -2.08 5.22
C PHE A 499 32.87 -1.95 5.74
N ASP A 500 33.61 -1.01 5.15
CA ASP A 500 34.96 -0.66 5.56
C ASP A 500 34.83 0.55 6.50
N PRO A 501 34.84 0.32 7.83
CA PRO A 501 34.68 1.39 8.80
C PRO A 501 35.76 2.47 8.68
N ASP A 502 36.94 2.15 8.13
CA ASP A 502 38.07 3.08 7.99
C ASP A 502 37.89 4.04 6.79
N ALA A 503 37.19 3.60 5.74
CA ALA A 503 36.83 4.44 4.61
C ALA A 503 35.76 5.50 4.96
N GLN A 504 34.90 5.22 5.94
CA GLN A 504 33.88 6.15 6.44
C GLN A 504 34.52 7.25 7.30
N ALA A 505 35.42 6.89 8.22
CA ALA A 505 36.18 7.84 9.04
C ALA A 505 37.01 8.80 8.19
N SER A 506 37.56 8.33 7.07
CA SER A 506 38.37 9.15 6.16
C SER A 506 37.56 10.21 5.39
N ARG A 507 36.27 9.98 5.11
CA ARG A 507 35.39 10.95 4.43
C ARG A 507 34.87 12.05 5.36
N ASP A 508 34.66 11.74 6.64
CA ASP A 508 34.21 12.70 7.65
C ASP A 508 35.32 13.69 8.06
N VAL A 509 36.59 13.35 7.84
CA VAL A 509 37.72 14.26 8.03
C VAL A 509 37.82 15.29 6.90
N VAL A 510 37.51 14.90 5.66
CA VAL A 510 37.59 15.79 4.49
C VAL A 510 36.43 16.80 4.46
N SER A 511 35.24 16.43 4.96
CA SER A 511 34.10 17.37 5.03
C SER A 511 34.24 18.45 6.11
N ARG A 512 35.12 18.25 7.10
CA ARG A 512 35.37 19.22 8.19
C ARG A 512 36.39 20.31 7.85
N HIS A 513 37.06 20.28 6.70
CA HIS A 513 38.11 21.26 6.36
C HIS A 513 37.79 22.15 5.15
N GLY A 514 36.57 22.07 4.60
CA GLY A 514 36.09 22.96 3.55
C GLY A 514 35.07 24.00 4.05
N GLN A 515 35.50 24.98 4.85
CA GLN A 515 34.72 26.20 5.09
C GLN A 515 35.43 27.41 4.48
N ALA A 516 34.75 28.09 3.56
CA ALA A 516 35.02 29.48 3.18
C ALA A 516 33.75 30.33 3.47
N PRO A 517 33.90 31.64 3.73
CA PRO A 517 32.90 32.41 4.46
C PRO A 517 32.02 33.30 3.57
N GLY A 518 30.79 33.54 4.05
CA GLY A 518 30.06 34.78 3.82
C GLY A 518 28.72 34.63 3.08
N LEU A 519 27.61 34.98 3.75
CA LEU A 519 26.80 36.16 3.38
C LEU A 519 25.68 36.40 4.41
N ARG A 520 25.38 37.69 4.59
CA ARG A 520 24.49 38.30 5.57
C ARG A 520 23.01 38.17 5.17
N GLY A 521 22.19 37.83 6.17
CA GLY A 521 21.02 38.59 6.60
C GLY A 521 19.74 38.59 5.74
N THR A 522 18.65 38.09 6.33
CA THR A 522 17.38 38.84 6.51
C THR A 522 16.57 38.21 7.64
N THR A 523 16.20 39.02 8.63
CA THR A 523 15.36 38.68 9.77
C THR A 523 13.87 38.74 9.38
N GLY A 524 13.23 37.57 9.26
CA GLY A 524 11.78 37.46 9.10
C GLY A 524 11.07 37.34 10.44
N ARG A 525 10.24 38.34 10.77
CA ARG A 525 9.30 38.38 11.91
C ARG A 525 8.45 37.11 12.00
N ARG A 526 8.53 36.37 13.10
CA ARG A 526 7.50 35.39 13.50
C ARG A 526 6.30 36.13 14.09
N ARG A 527 5.11 35.94 13.49
CA ARG A 527 3.83 36.28 14.12
C ARG A 527 3.50 35.19 15.14
N GLY A 528 3.23 35.58 16.38
CA GLY A 528 2.68 34.68 17.39
C GLY A 528 1.21 34.37 17.06
N LEU A 529 0.85 33.10 17.15
CA LEU A 529 -0.55 32.65 17.15
C LEU A 529 -1.21 33.11 18.45
N THR A 530 -2.47 33.55 18.35
CA THR A 530 -3.25 34.02 19.51
C THR A 530 -4.23 32.93 19.94
N VAL A 531 -4.73 33.01 21.17
CA VAL A 531 -5.68 32.04 21.78
C VAL A 531 -6.98 31.85 20.95
N ALA A 532 -7.28 32.76 20.02
CA ALA A 532 -8.38 32.60 19.06
C ALA A 532 -8.10 31.54 17.97
N ASP A 533 -6.83 31.31 17.61
CA ASP A 533 -6.43 30.32 16.60
C ASP A 533 -6.57 28.87 17.11
N VAL A 534 -6.50 28.69 18.44
CA VAL A 534 -6.64 27.37 19.11
C VAL A 534 -8.09 26.90 19.15
N ARG A 535 -9.08 27.81 19.16
CA ARG A 535 -10.50 27.44 19.11
C ARG A 535 -10.98 27.09 17.69
N GLY A 536 -10.28 27.55 16.65
CA GLY A 536 -10.52 27.14 15.26
C GLY A 536 -9.90 25.79 14.89
N ALA A 537 -8.81 25.38 15.56
CA ALA A 537 -8.09 24.14 15.28
C ALA A 537 -8.73 22.88 15.89
N VAL A 538 -9.67 23.03 16.84
CA VAL A 538 -10.42 21.90 17.45
C VAL A 538 -11.74 21.61 16.69
N VAL A 539 -12.00 22.33 15.59
CA VAL A 539 -13.03 21.97 14.60
C VAL A 539 -12.33 21.42 13.35
N PHE A 540 -11.95 20.15 13.38
CA PHE A 540 -11.51 19.45 12.16
C PHE A 540 -12.73 19.02 11.34
N GLY A 541 -12.76 19.42 10.05
CA GLY A 541 -13.40 18.61 9.00
C GLY A 541 -14.68 19.12 8.32
N THR A 542 -14.88 20.42 8.12
CA THR A 542 -15.83 20.92 7.09
C THR A 542 -15.20 22.06 6.28
N LEU A 543 -14.44 21.68 5.25
CA LEU A 543 -14.07 22.54 4.13
C LEU A 543 -14.67 21.95 2.85
N PHE A 544 -15.99 21.75 2.83
CA PHE A 544 -16.82 21.60 1.63
C PHE A 544 -18.22 22.08 1.99
N ASP A 545 -18.41 23.40 1.99
CA ASP A 545 -19.73 24.00 1.82
C ASP A 545 -19.58 25.38 1.16
N ARG A 546 -19.71 25.41 -0.16
CA ARG A 546 -20.17 26.58 -0.91
C ARG A 546 -21.24 26.07 -1.87
N GLY A 547 -22.47 26.04 -1.38
CA GLY A 547 -23.66 25.98 -2.24
C GLY A 547 -23.69 27.14 -3.25
N PRO A 548 -24.48 26.99 -4.33
CA PRO A 548 -24.40 27.86 -5.49
C PRO A 548 -25.05 29.21 -5.20
N SER A 549 -24.31 30.30 -5.44
CA SER A 549 -24.91 31.60 -5.71
C SER A 549 -25.51 31.59 -7.13
N ARG A 550 -26.80 31.90 -7.23
CA ARG A 550 -27.48 32.40 -8.43
C ARG A 550 -28.35 33.57 -8.00
N PRO A 551 -28.64 34.55 -8.88
CA PRO A 551 -27.77 35.19 -9.88
C PRO A 551 -26.91 36.30 -9.25
#